data_AF-A0A1V5VMP5-F1
#
_entry.id   AF-A0A1V5VMP5-F1
#
_cell.length_a   1.000
_cell.length_b   1.000
_cell.length_c   1.000
_cell.angle_alpha   90.00
_cell.angle_beta   90.00
_cell.angle_gamma   90.00
#
_symmetry.space_group_name_H-M   'P 1'
#
loop_
_entity.id
_entity.type
_entity.pdbx_description
1 polymer ?
#
loop_
_entity_poly.entity_id
_entity_poly.type
_entity_poly.pdbx_seq_one_letter_code
_entity_poly.pdbx_strand_id
1 'polypeptide(L)'
;MILHKDKWLTGYIDGQLTEKQKITLETHLKSCAKCAHKLEELKNLKSVMLRFSETNKPGNFNSPFAMPLRQETLPHKVPVYDTMAYRLALAFFMNGFVLKLDSFSDTWIAIFGFYALFHLVLYSVRKIVFTRRLGLV
;
A
#
# COMPACT_ATOMS: atom_id res chain seq x y z
N MET A 1 -4.22 5.23 -27.44
CA MET A 1 -4.22 4.22 -26.35
C MET A 1 -5.22 4.67 -25.29
N ILE A 2 -6.46 4.19 -25.34
CA ILE A 2 -7.55 4.68 -24.47
C ILE A 2 -7.42 3.97 -23.12
N LEU A 3 -6.78 4.66 -22.17
CA LEU A 3 -6.62 4.18 -20.80
C LEU A 3 -7.99 4.29 -20.10
N HIS A 4 -8.72 3.18 -20.02
CA HIS A 4 -9.96 3.10 -19.24
C HIS A 4 -9.64 3.38 -17.77
N LYS A 5 -9.99 4.58 -17.30
CA LYS A 5 -9.75 5.02 -15.92
C LYS A 5 -10.84 4.49 -15.00
N ASP A 6 -10.93 3.17 -14.85
CA ASP A 6 -11.92 2.51 -13.99
C ASP A 6 -11.91 3.06 -12.55
N LYS A 7 -10.72 3.37 -12.03
CA LYS A 7 -10.53 4.01 -10.73
C LYS A 7 -11.18 5.39 -10.61
N TRP A 8 -11.30 6.11 -11.73
CA TRP A 8 -11.96 7.41 -11.74
C TRP A 8 -13.48 7.26 -11.77
N LEU A 9 -14.03 6.21 -12.39
CA LEU A 9 -15.47 5.96 -12.35
C LEU A 9 -15.94 5.67 -10.93
N THR A 10 -15.23 4.80 -10.20
CA THR A 10 -15.55 4.52 -8.78
C THR A 10 -15.37 5.76 -7.92
N GLY A 11 -14.25 6.48 -8.08
CA GLY A 11 -14.00 7.74 -7.37
C GLY A 11 -15.03 8.83 -7.67
N TYR A 12 -15.63 8.85 -8.86
CA TYR A 12 -16.72 9.76 -9.21
C TYR A 12 -18.01 9.42 -8.45
N ILE A 13 -18.32 8.13 -8.31
CA ILE A 13 -19.50 7.65 -7.58
C ILE A 13 -19.36 7.88 -6.06
N ASP A 14 -18.14 7.84 -5.56
CA ASP A 14 -17.80 8.06 -4.15
C ASP A 14 -17.53 9.54 -3.81
N GLY A 15 -17.52 10.44 -4.81
CA GLY A 15 -17.25 11.86 -4.61
C GLY A 15 -15.80 12.21 -4.24
N GLN A 16 -14.85 11.29 -4.47
CA GLN A 16 -13.43 11.44 -4.11
C GLN A 16 -12.58 12.08 -5.21
N LEU A 17 -13.17 12.42 -6.37
CA LEU A 17 -12.47 13.10 -7.45
C LEU A 17 -12.35 14.60 -7.21
N THR A 18 -11.19 15.14 -7.58
CA THR A 18 -11.00 16.60 -7.67
C THR A 18 -11.75 17.19 -8.86
N GLU A 19 -12.09 18.48 -8.80
CA GLU A 19 -12.86 19.16 -9.85
C GLU A 19 -12.20 19.04 -11.24
N LYS A 20 -10.86 19.14 -11.31
CA LYS A 20 -10.09 18.96 -12.56
C LYS A 20 -10.26 17.55 -13.15
N GLN A 21 -10.28 16.53 -12.29
CA GLN A 21 -10.46 15.14 -12.72
C GLN A 21 -11.90 14.88 -13.16
N LYS A 22 -12.87 15.52 -12.50
CA LYS A 22 -14.29 15.44 -12.84
C LYS A 22 -14.55 15.96 -14.26
N ILE A 23 -14.08 17.16 -14.59
CA ILE A 23 -14.22 17.76 -15.93
C ILE A 23 -13.60 16.86 -17.01
N THR A 24 -12.41 16.32 -16.73
CA THR A 24 -11.71 15.42 -17.65
C THR A 24 -12.49 14.12 -17.86
N LEU A 25 -13.05 13.56 -16.79
CA LEU A 25 -13.86 12.34 -16.85
C LEU A 25 -15.17 12.59 -17.61
N GLU A 26 -15.86 13.69 -17.36
CA GLU A 26 -17.11 14.06 -18.05
C GLU A 26 -16.89 14.28 -19.54
N THR A 27 -15.76 14.87 -19.93
CA THR A 27 -15.36 15.00 -21.33
C THR A 27 -15.10 13.62 -21.97
N HIS A 28 -14.47 12.71 -21.22
CA HIS A 28 -14.25 11.33 -21.66
C HIS A 28 -15.56 10.53 -21.77
N LEU A 29 -16.52 10.72 -20.86
CA LEU A 29 -17.83 10.05 -20.89
C LEU A 29 -18.64 10.45 -22.13
N LYS A 30 -18.52 11.69 -22.61
CA LYS A 30 -19.15 12.14 -23.86
C LYS A 30 -18.60 11.45 -25.12
N SER A 31 -17.33 11.03 -25.09
CA SER A 31 -16.65 10.41 -26.23
C SER A 31 -16.58 8.88 -26.15
N CYS A 32 -16.79 8.29 -24.97
CA CYS A 32 -16.64 6.86 -24.75
C CYS A 32 -17.92 6.22 -24.19
N ALA A 33 -18.72 5.62 -25.07
CA ALA A 33 -19.94 4.89 -24.72
C ALA A 33 -19.68 3.73 -23.74
N LYS A 34 -18.53 3.04 -23.85
CA LYS A 34 -18.15 1.95 -22.94
C LYS A 34 -18.01 2.43 -21.49
N CYS A 35 -17.39 3.59 -21.27
CA CYS A 35 -17.27 4.17 -19.93
C CYS A 35 -18.61 4.67 -19.39
N ALA A 36 -19.44 5.24 -20.26
CA ALA A 36 -20.79 5.69 -19.87
C ALA A 36 -21.64 4.51 -19.38
N HIS A 37 -21.66 3.41 -20.12
CA HIS A 37 -22.39 2.20 -19.73
C HIS A 37 -21.88 1.61 -18.41
N LYS A 38 -20.55 1.52 -18.24
CA LYS A 38 -19.96 1.02 -16.98
C LYS A 38 -20.29 1.91 -15.78
N LEU A 39 -20.36 3.22 -15.97
CA LEU A 39 -20.75 4.16 -14.91
C LEU A 39 -22.22 3.97 -14.51
N GLU A 40 -23.09 3.71 -15.47
CA GLU A 40 -24.50 3.41 -15.22
C GLU A 40 -24.68 2.09 -14.47
N GLU A 41 -23.95 1.04 -14.86
CA GLU A 41 -23.94 -0.25 -14.16
C GLU A 41 -23.52 -0.09 -12.70
N LEU A 42 -22.45 0.65 -12.43
CA LEU A 42 -21.99 0.93 -11.06
C LEU A 42 -23.01 1.74 -10.24
N LYS A 43 -23.73 2.69 -10.86
CA LYS A 43 -24.82 3.43 -10.21
C LYS A 43 -26.00 2.51 -9.85
N ASN A 44 -26.35 1.60 -10.75
CA ASN A 44 -27.40 0.62 -10.51
C ASN A 44 -27.03 -0.29 -9.34
N LEU A 45 -25.81 -0.83 -9.30
CA LEU A 45 -25.32 -1.61 -8.17
C LEU A 45 -25.38 -0.84 -6.84
N LYS A 46 -24.96 0.43 -6.83
CA LYS A 46 -25.07 1.28 -5.64
C LYS A 46 -26.52 1.43 -5.17
N SER A 47 -27.45 1.65 -6.09
CA SER A 47 -28.88 1.78 -5.75
C SER A 47 -29.45 0.49 -5.15
N VAL A 48 -29.03 -0.67 -5.68
CA VAL A 48 -29.44 -1.98 -5.19
C VAL A 48 -28.89 -2.20 -3.77
N MET A 49 -27.62 -1.91 -3.53
CA MET A 49 -27.01 -2.00 -2.20
C MET A 49 -27.71 -1.11 -1.16
N LEU A 50 -28.09 0.11 -1.54
CA LEU A 50 -28.82 1.03 -0.65
C LEU A 50 -30.17 0.44 -0.24
N ARG A 51 -30.92 -0.15 -1.18
CA ARG A 51 -32.20 -0.81 -0.88
C ARG A 51 -32.06 -1.96 0.13
N PHE A 52 -30.98 -2.73 0.06
CA PHE A 52 -30.74 -3.79 1.05
C PHE A 52 -30.33 -3.23 2.42
N SER A 53 -29.63 -2.10 2.47
CA SER A 53 -29.16 -1.50 3.73
C SER A 53 -30.28 -0.93 4.62
N GLU A 54 -31.47 -0.66 4.05
CA GLU A 54 -32.62 -0.12 4.80
C GLU A 54 -33.33 -1.17 5.67
N THR A 55 -32.97 -2.46 5.55
CA THR A 55 -33.72 -3.54 6.21
C THR A 55 -33.23 -3.95 7.60
N ASN A 56 -32.12 -3.42 8.12
CA ASN A 56 -31.65 -3.76 9.48
C ASN A 56 -30.80 -2.67 10.14
N LYS A 57 -31.42 -1.55 10.51
CA LYS A 57 -30.89 -0.72 11.60
C LYS A 57 -31.81 -0.88 12.80
N PRO A 58 -31.52 -1.76 13.78
CA PRO A 58 -32.29 -1.76 15.01
C PRO A 58 -32.18 -0.35 15.61
N GLY A 59 -33.34 0.30 15.77
CA GLY A 59 -33.44 1.56 16.47
C GLY A 59 -32.88 1.39 17.88
N ASN A 60 -31.99 2.29 18.29
CA ASN A 60 -31.25 2.31 19.55
C ASN A 60 -30.12 1.27 19.70
N PHE A 61 -29.03 1.49 18.97
CA PHE A 61 -27.69 1.16 19.50
C PHE A 61 -27.22 2.30 20.44
N ASN A 62 -27.83 2.39 21.63
CA ASN A 62 -27.20 3.06 22.76
C ASN A 62 -26.23 2.07 23.41
N SER A 63 -25.19 1.65 22.68
CA SER A 63 -24.10 0.91 23.31
C SER A 63 -23.16 1.92 23.99
N PRO A 64 -22.80 1.75 25.27
CA PRO A 64 -21.73 2.53 25.90
C PRO A 64 -20.34 2.27 25.28
N PHE A 65 -20.28 1.50 24.19
CA PHE A 65 -19.09 1.14 23.45
C PHE A 65 -19.14 1.75 22.05
N ALA A 66 -19.35 3.06 21.95
CA ALA A 66 -18.88 3.81 20.80
C ALA A 66 -17.35 3.95 20.92
N MET A 67 -16.62 2.85 20.69
CA MET A 67 -15.20 2.99 20.42
C MET A 67 -15.08 3.85 19.17
N PRO A 68 -14.22 4.87 19.16
CA PRO A 68 -13.89 5.54 17.91
C PRO A 68 -13.39 4.44 16.99
N LEU A 69 -14.09 4.21 15.87
CA LEU A 69 -13.55 3.43 14.78
C LEU A 69 -12.26 4.15 14.40
N ARG A 70 -11.15 3.61 14.90
CA ARG A 70 -9.83 3.97 14.45
C ARG A 70 -9.83 3.54 13.00
N GLN A 71 -10.17 4.48 12.13
CA GLN A 71 -10.04 4.29 10.70
C GLN A 71 -8.57 3.95 10.52
N GLU A 72 -8.30 2.66 10.32
CA GLU A 72 -6.99 2.19 9.91
C GLU A 72 -6.75 2.91 8.60
N THR A 73 -6.05 4.04 8.69
CA THR A 73 -5.47 4.70 7.54
C THR A 73 -4.69 3.61 6.84
N LEU A 74 -5.25 3.13 5.73
CA LEU A 74 -4.67 2.10 4.88
C LEU A 74 -3.16 2.33 4.85
N PRO A 75 -2.34 1.32 5.18
CA PRO A 75 -0.92 1.49 5.34
C PRO A 75 -0.40 2.24 4.13
N HIS A 76 0.08 3.46 4.38
CA HIS A 76 0.76 4.29 3.40
C HIS A 76 1.77 3.40 2.70
N LYS A 77 1.56 3.19 1.39
CA LYS A 77 2.35 2.32 0.51
C LYS A 77 3.79 2.24 1.00
N VAL A 78 4.13 1.15 1.70
CA VAL A 78 5.54 0.85 1.91
C VAL A 78 6.11 0.60 0.52
N PRO A 79 7.15 1.33 0.10
CA PRO A 79 7.73 1.15 -1.21
C PRO A 79 8.27 -0.29 -1.34
N VAL A 80 7.57 -1.10 -2.13
CA VAL A 80 7.99 -2.48 -2.44
C VAL A 80 9.32 -2.50 -3.22
N TYR A 81 9.83 -1.33 -3.65
CA TYR A 81 11.12 -1.21 -4.36
C TYR A 81 12.35 -1.54 -3.50
N ASP A 82 12.26 -1.52 -2.17
CA ASP A 82 13.44 -1.77 -1.31
C ASP A 82 13.91 -3.23 -1.32
N THR A 83 12.99 -4.18 -1.52
CA THR A 83 13.35 -5.61 -1.45
C THR A 83 14.10 -6.11 -2.69
N MET A 84 13.81 -5.54 -3.87
CA MET A 84 14.49 -5.89 -5.11
C MET A 84 15.88 -5.28 -5.20
N ALA A 85 16.06 -4.05 -4.71
CA ALA A 85 17.37 -3.40 -4.64
C ALA A 85 18.34 -4.16 -3.73
N TYR A 86 17.88 -4.60 -2.55
CA TYR A 86 18.69 -5.42 -1.65
C TYR A 86 19.05 -6.78 -2.25
N ARG A 87 18.11 -7.44 -2.94
CA ARG A 87 18.35 -8.72 -3.62
C ARG A 87 19.37 -8.62 -4.74
N LEU A 88 19.30 -7.56 -5.56
CA LEU A 88 20.28 -7.29 -6.60
C LEU A 88 21.65 -6.96 -6.00
N ALA A 89 21.72 -6.11 -4.98
CA ALA A 89 22.96 -5.79 -4.29
C ALA A 89 23.63 -7.05 -3.70
N LEU A 90 22.86 -7.94 -3.07
CA LEU A 90 23.37 -9.18 -2.51
C LEU A 90 23.80 -10.16 -3.62
N ALA A 91 23.09 -10.22 -4.75
CA ALA A 91 23.47 -11.02 -5.89
C ALA A 91 24.77 -10.53 -6.56
N PHE A 92 24.95 -9.21 -6.71
CA PHE A 92 26.20 -8.63 -7.20
C PHE A 92 27.36 -8.85 -6.23
N PHE A 93 27.09 -8.73 -4.93
CA PHE A 93 28.08 -8.98 -3.89
C PHE A 93 28.52 -10.46 -3.92
N MET A 94 27.59 -11.40 -3.97
CA MET A 94 27.90 -12.84 -4.02
C MET A 94 28.50 -13.28 -5.36
N ASN A 95 28.04 -12.75 -6.51
CA ASN A 95 28.63 -13.09 -7.82
C ASN A 95 30.00 -12.44 -8.02
N GLY A 96 30.21 -11.22 -7.51
CA GLY A 96 31.53 -10.57 -7.50
C GLY A 96 32.52 -11.27 -6.57
N PHE A 97 32.03 -11.85 -5.47
CA PHE A 97 32.81 -12.62 -4.50
C PHE A 97 33.37 -13.93 -5.07
N VAL A 98 32.67 -14.57 -6.01
CA VAL A 98 33.08 -15.87 -6.58
C VAL A 98 34.21 -15.74 -7.61
N LEU A 99 34.42 -14.56 -8.21
CA LEU A 99 35.38 -14.39 -9.32
C LEU A 99 36.78 -13.91 -8.90
N LYS A 100 37.09 -13.80 -7.60
CA LYS A 100 38.40 -13.32 -7.15
C LYS A 100 38.83 -13.89 -5.79
N LEU A 101 38.87 -15.22 -5.69
CA LEU A 101 39.25 -15.96 -4.48
C LEU A 101 40.77 -16.22 -4.32
N ASP A 102 41.65 -15.54 -5.06
CA ASP A 102 43.11 -15.76 -4.97
C ASP A 102 43.87 -14.71 -4.13
N SER A 103 43.20 -13.73 -3.53
CA SER A 103 43.85 -12.76 -2.62
C SER A 103 42.87 -12.21 -1.60
N PHE A 104 42.38 -13.09 -0.73
CA PHE A 104 41.53 -12.69 0.38
C PHE A 104 42.41 -12.39 1.60
N SER A 105 42.71 -11.10 1.84
CA SER A 105 43.44 -10.68 3.04
C SER A 105 42.54 -10.75 4.28
N ASP A 106 43.10 -11.12 5.43
CA ASP A 106 42.39 -11.25 6.72
C ASP A 106 41.60 -9.99 7.12
N THR A 107 41.99 -8.83 6.60
CA THR A 107 41.29 -7.55 6.78
C THR A 107 39.86 -7.56 6.22
N TRP A 108 39.57 -8.27 5.14
CA TRP A 108 38.21 -8.33 4.58
C TRP A 108 37.27 -9.14 5.46
N ILE A 109 37.74 -10.24 6.05
CA ILE A 109 36.96 -11.06 7.00
C ILE A 109 36.54 -10.20 8.20
N ALA A 110 37.45 -9.39 8.72
CA ALA A 110 37.15 -8.46 9.81
C ALA A 110 36.09 -7.42 9.41
N ILE A 111 36.23 -6.79 8.24
CA ILE A 111 35.27 -5.77 7.75
C ILE A 111 33.87 -6.37 7.57
N PHE A 112 33.76 -7.56 6.97
CA PHE A 112 32.46 -8.23 6.82
C PHE A 112 31.86 -8.65 8.16
N GLY A 113 32.70 -9.13 9.08
CA GLY A 113 32.30 -9.43 10.46
C GLY A 113 31.70 -8.21 11.16
N PHE A 114 32.38 -7.05 11.11
CA PHE A 114 31.88 -5.81 11.70
C PHE A 114 30.60 -5.31 11.03
N TYR A 115 30.51 -5.38 9.70
CA TYR A 115 29.30 -4.95 8.98
C TYR A 115 28.08 -5.82 9.33
N ALA A 116 28.26 -7.14 9.42
CA ALA A 116 27.21 -8.07 9.82
C ALA A 116 26.76 -7.82 11.27
N LEU A 117 27.71 -7.63 12.19
CA LEU A 117 27.42 -7.31 13.60
C LEU A 117 26.67 -5.98 13.72
N PHE A 118 27.09 -4.95 12.98
CA PHE A 118 26.45 -3.64 12.98
C PHE A 118 24.99 -3.73 12.51
N HIS A 119 24.71 -4.49 11.43
CA HIS A 119 23.33 -4.73 10.98
C HIS A 119 22.50 -5.52 12.00
N LEU A 120 23.08 -6.52 12.67
CA LEU A 120 22.42 -7.26 13.75
C LEU A 120 22.04 -6.36 14.92
N VAL A 121 22.92 -5.43 15.30
CA VAL A 121 22.66 -4.45 16.36
C VAL A 121 21.55 -3.48 15.93
N LEU A 122 21.62 -2.92 14.71
CA LEU A 122 20.57 -2.04 14.20
C LEU A 122 19.21 -2.74 14.11
N TYR A 123 19.18 -4.00 13.70
CA TYR A 123 17.97 -4.81 13.67
C TYR A 123 17.40 -4.99 15.08
N SER A 124 18.26 -5.28 16.07
CA SER A 124 17.86 -5.46 17.47
C SER A 124 17.31 -4.17 18.08
N VAL A 125 17.98 -3.03 17.85
CA VAL A 125 17.51 -1.70 18.31
C VAL A 125 16.16 -1.36 17.69
N ARG A 126 16.00 -1.60 16.37
CA ARG A 126 14.73 -1.34 15.68
C ARG A 126 13.59 -2.21 16.21
N LYS A 127 13.87 -3.47 16.55
CA LYS A 127 12.89 -4.38 17.18
C LYS A 127 12.49 -3.88 18.58
N ILE A 128 13.45 -3.44 19.40
CA ILE A 128 13.20 -2.92 20.75
C ILE A 128 12.39 -1.61 20.72
N VAL A 129 12.75 -0.67 19.84
CA VAL A 129 12.01 0.59 19.65
C VAL A 129 10.59 0.31 19.16
N PHE A 130 10.41 -0.66 18.28
CA PHE A 130 9.09 -1.08 17.79
C PHE A 130 8.24 -1.71 18.91
N THR A 131 8.81 -2.57 19.76
CA THR A 131 8.09 -3.16 20.90
C THR A 131 7.67 -2.13 21.95
N ARG A 132 8.50 -1.12 22.24
CA ARG A 132 8.14 -0.04 23.19
C ARG A 132 7.04 0.88 22.67
N ARG A 133 6.95 1.08 21.35
CA ARG A 133 5.92 1.93 20.73
C ARG A 133 4.53 1.28 20.70
N LEU A 134 4.46 -0.05 20.87
CA LEU A 134 3.22 -0.83 20.87
C LEU A 134 2.64 -1.07 22.27
N GLY A 135 3.25 -0.53 23.34
CA GLY A 135 2.70 -0.62 24.70
C GLY A 135 2.55 -2.05 25.24
N LEU A 136 3.39 -2.98 24.79
CA LEU A 136 3.35 -4.40 25.17
C LEU A 136 4.29 -4.76 26.35
N VAL A 137 4.74 -3.76 27.12
CA VAL A 137 5.43 -3.93 28.42
C VAL A 137 4.94 -2.86 29.37
#